data_AF-A0A2V7NFI0-F1
#
_entry.id   AF-A0A2V7NFI0-F1
#
_cell.length_a   1.000
_cell.length_b   1.000
_cell.length_c   1.000
_cell.angle_alpha   90.00
_cell.angle_beta   90.00
_cell.angle_gamma   90.00
#
_symmetry.space_group_name_H-M   'P 1'
#
loop_
_entity.id
_entity.type
_entity.pdbx_description
1 polymer ?
#
loop_
_entity_poly.entity_id
_entity_poly.type
_entity_poly.pdbx_seq_one_letter_code
_entity_poly.pdbx_strand_id
1 'polypeptide(L)'
;MTFKPAIWYPIAVVLSAINLVGVGFAVGPGEVWHAATHAALALAFGLWAQRLRQGPGGSELQARLEGVEAEVSRLEALEAEVSKLQQQLSEAHERLDFAERLLARGPEARRVDPQR
;
A
#
# COMPACT_ATOMS: atom_id res chain seq x y z
N MET A 1 -8.54 -34.62 -9.42
CA MET A 1 -8.72 -33.61 -10.50
C MET A 1 -8.41 -32.24 -9.92
N THR A 2 -7.41 -31.51 -10.43
CA THR A 2 -7.00 -30.22 -9.85
C THR A 2 -7.92 -29.10 -10.35
N PHE A 3 -8.62 -28.44 -9.43
CA PHE A 3 -9.49 -27.30 -9.73
C PHE A 3 -8.62 -26.07 -10.04
N LYS A 4 -8.45 -25.70 -11.33
CA LYS A 4 -7.60 -24.58 -11.75
C LYS A 4 -8.43 -23.32 -12.03
N PRO A 5 -8.35 -22.26 -11.20
CA PRO A 5 -9.15 -21.04 -11.38
C PRO A 5 -8.97 -20.40 -12.77
N ALA A 6 -7.77 -20.50 -13.36
CA ALA A 6 -7.47 -19.97 -14.69
C ALA A 6 -8.32 -20.59 -15.83
N ILE A 7 -8.82 -21.82 -15.65
CA ILE A 7 -9.68 -22.50 -16.63
C ILE A 7 -11.15 -22.26 -16.31
N TRP A 8 -11.52 -22.25 -15.03
CA TRP A 8 -12.92 -22.12 -14.59
C TRP A 8 -13.44 -20.68 -14.64
N TYR A 9 -12.57 -19.68 -14.48
CA TYR A 9 -12.94 -18.26 -14.58
C TYR A 9 -13.57 -17.91 -15.95
N PRO A 10 -12.93 -18.16 -17.10
CA PRO A 10 -13.53 -17.83 -18.40
C PRO A 10 -14.83 -18.61 -18.64
N ILE A 11 -14.91 -19.86 -18.20
CA ILE A 11 -16.12 -20.68 -18.31
C ILE A 11 -17.27 -20.03 -17.52
N ALA A 12 -17.03 -19.65 -16.26
CA ALA A 12 -18.05 -18.99 -15.44
C ALA A 12 -18.51 -17.64 -16.02
N VAL A 13 -17.60 -16.85 -16.60
CA VAL A 13 -17.94 -15.60 -17.29
C VAL A 13 -18.83 -15.85 -18.50
N VAL A 14 -18.48 -16.82 -19.34
CA VAL A 14 -19.29 -17.18 -20.53
C VAL A 14 -20.67 -17.68 -20.12
N LEU A 15 -20.75 -18.54 -19.10
CA LEU A 15 -22.04 -19.05 -18.59
C LEU A 15 -22.90 -17.92 -18.01
N SER A 16 -22.30 -16.97 -17.29
CA SER A 16 -23.00 -15.79 -16.79
C SER A 16 -23.56 -14.94 -17.94
N ALA A 17 -22.75 -14.66 -18.96
CA ALA A 17 -23.15 -13.87 -20.12
C ALA A 17 -24.28 -14.53 -20.93
N ILE A 18 -24.19 -15.84 -21.18
CA ILE A 18 -25.23 -16.60 -21.89
C ILE A 18 -26.56 -16.54 -21.12
N ASN A 19 -26.53 -16.71 -19.80
CA ASN A 19 -27.73 -16.63 -18.98
C ASN A 19 -28.32 -15.22 -18.96
N LEU A 20 -27.49 -14.17 -18.93
CA LEU A 20 -27.96 -12.79 -19.00
C LEU A 20 -28.66 -12.50 -20.34
N VAL A 21 -28.12 -13.00 -21.45
CA VAL A 21 -28.77 -12.92 -22.76
C VAL A 21 -30.12 -13.67 -22.74
N GLY A 22 -30.19 -14.83 -22.09
CA GLY A 22 -31.43 -15.58 -21.89
C GLY A 22 -32.53 -14.78 -21.18
N VAL A 23 -32.19 -13.93 -20.22
CA VAL A 23 -33.16 -13.00 -19.59
C VAL A 23 -33.78 -12.08 -20.63
N GLY A 24 -32.96 -11.47 -21.50
CA GLY A 24 -33.43 -10.56 -22.54
C GLY A 24 -34.40 -11.21 -23.53
N PHE A 25 -34.18 -12.49 -23.85
CA PHE A 25 -35.08 -13.25 -24.72
C PHE A 25 -36.37 -13.71 -24.03
N ALA A 26 -36.34 -14.04 -22.74
CA ALA A 26 -37.50 -14.55 -22.00
C ALA A 26 -38.46 -13.45 -21.49
N VAL A 27 -37.99 -12.20 -21.42
CA VAL A 27 -38.84 -11.05 -21.04
C VAL A 27 -39.87 -10.70 -22.11
N GLY A 28 -39.54 -10.86 -23.40
CA GLY A 28 -40.46 -10.55 -24.51
C GLY A 28 -41.72 -11.44 -24.58
N PRO A 29 -41.60 -12.77 -24.40
CA PRO A 29 -42.72 -13.71 -24.39
C PRO A 29 -43.61 -13.66 -23.13
N GLY A 30 -43.25 -12.91 -22.08
CA GLY A 30 -43.99 -12.89 -20.81
C GLY A 30 -43.72 -14.10 -19.90
N GLU A 31 -42.66 -14.86 -20.16
CA GLU A 31 -42.29 -16.06 -19.40
C GLU A 31 -41.43 -15.71 -18.18
N VAL A 32 -42.08 -15.12 -17.17
CA VAL A 32 -41.44 -14.59 -15.95
C VAL A 32 -40.56 -15.63 -15.25
N TRP A 33 -40.99 -16.90 -15.22
CA TRP A 33 -40.23 -17.98 -14.59
C TRP A 33 -38.93 -18.30 -15.33
N HIS A 34 -38.93 -18.35 -16.66
CA HIS A 34 -37.73 -18.59 -17.44
C HIS A 34 -36.74 -17.42 -17.33
N ALA A 35 -37.24 -16.19 -17.38
CA ALA A 35 -36.43 -14.99 -17.16
C ALA A 35 -35.81 -14.98 -15.75
N ALA A 36 -36.58 -15.35 -14.72
CA ALA A 36 -36.11 -15.43 -13.34
C ALA A 36 -35.03 -16.51 -13.15
N THR A 37 -35.19 -17.69 -13.75
CA THR A 37 -34.18 -18.75 -13.69
C THR A 37 -32.87 -18.31 -14.36
N HIS A 38 -32.96 -17.70 -15.56
CA HIS A 38 -31.78 -17.17 -16.23
C HIS A 38 -31.10 -16.05 -15.45
N ALA A 39 -31.87 -15.15 -14.83
CA ALA A 39 -31.31 -14.09 -13.99
C ALA A 39 -30.58 -14.66 -12.76
N ALA A 40 -31.17 -15.64 -12.07
CA ALA A 40 -30.56 -16.30 -10.92
C ALA A 40 -29.26 -17.01 -11.31
N LEU A 41 -29.24 -17.74 -12.44
CA LEU A 41 -28.04 -18.40 -12.95
C LEU A 41 -26.96 -17.39 -13.35
N ALA A 42 -27.32 -16.28 -14.02
CA ALA A 42 -26.38 -15.24 -14.39
C ALA A 42 -25.68 -14.65 -13.15
N LEU A 43 -26.43 -14.37 -12.09
CA LEU A 43 -25.90 -13.87 -10.82
C LEU A 43 -25.02 -14.92 -10.12
N ALA A 44 -25.45 -16.19 -10.07
CA ALA A 44 -24.69 -17.26 -9.44
C ALA A 44 -23.33 -17.47 -10.12
N PHE A 45 -23.30 -17.54 -11.45
CA PHE A 45 -22.07 -17.67 -12.22
C PHE A 45 -21.19 -16.41 -12.15
N GLY A 46 -21.80 -15.21 -12.11
CA GLY A 46 -21.08 -13.95 -11.94
C GLY A 46 -20.37 -13.86 -10.59
N LEU A 47 -21.07 -14.18 -9.50
CA LEU A 47 -20.51 -14.25 -8.15
C LEU A 47 -19.42 -15.32 -8.04
N TRP A 48 -19.61 -16.46 -8.70
CA TRP A 48 -18.59 -17.51 -8.73
C TRP A 48 -17.34 -17.09 -9.50
N ALA A 49 -17.49 -16.40 -10.64
CA ALA A 49 -16.37 -15.82 -11.39
C ALA A 49 -15.62 -14.78 -10.55
N GLN A 50 -16.33 -13.93 -9.80
CA GLN A 50 -15.72 -12.97 -8.87
C GLN A 50 -14.92 -13.69 -7.77
N ARG A 51 -15.46 -14.77 -7.20
CA ARG A 51 -14.79 -15.58 -6.18
C ARG A 51 -13.55 -16.29 -6.73
N LEU A 52 -13.60 -16.78 -7.97
CA LEU A 52 -12.45 -17.39 -8.64
C LEU A 52 -11.34 -16.37 -8.95
N ARG A 53 -11.70 -15.13 -9.29
CA ARG A 53 -10.77 -14.02 -9.49
C ARG A 53 -10.12 -13.56 -8.18
N GLN A 54 -10.89 -13.55 -7.08
CA GLN A 54 -10.41 -13.25 -5.72
C GLN A 54 -9.71 -14.45 -5.06
N GLY A 55 -9.37 -15.50 -5.81
CA GLY A 55 -8.63 -16.65 -5.30
C GLY A 55 -7.30 -16.26 -4.63
N PRO A 56 -6.62 -17.22 -3.98
CA PRO A 56 -5.47 -16.99 -3.09
C PRO A 56 -4.45 -15.97 -3.61
N GLY A 57 -4.13 -15.99 -4.90
CA GLY A 57 -3.15 -15.08 -5.52
C GLY A 57 -3.55 -13.60 -5.58
N GLY A 58 -4.85 -13.27 -5.59
CA GLY A 58 -5.31 -11.87 -5.55
C GLY A 58 -5.14 -11.24 -4.17
N SER A 59 -5.49 -12.00 -3.13
CA SER A 59 -5.26 -11.61 -1.73
C SER A 59 -3.77 -11.58 -1.38
N GLU A 60 -2.98 -12.50 -1.94
CA GLU A 60 -1.53 -12.57 -1.72
C GLU A 60 -0.80 -11.39 -2.39
N LEU A 61 -1.19 -11.01 -3.61
CA LEU A 61 -0.64 -9.82 -4.27
C LEU A 61 -0.96 -8.55 -3.48
N GLN A 62 -2.19 -8.43 -2.97
CA GLN A 62 -2.60 -7.29 -2.17
C GLN A 62 -1.85 -7.22 -0.84
N ALA A 63 -1.74 -8.34 -0.11
CA ALA A 63 -0.94 -8.42 1.11
C ALA A 63 0.54 -8.09 0.85
N ARG A 64 1.08 -8.49 -0.31
CA ARG A 64 2.45 -8.16 -0.72
C ARG A 64 2.62 -6.67 -1.01
N LEU A 65 1.64 -6.03 -1.64
CA LEU A 65 1.66 -4.58 -1.88
C LEU A 65 1.58 -3.80 -0.57
N GLU A 66 0.68 -4.18 0.33
CA GLU A 66 0.57 -3.60 1.67
C GLU A 66 1.87 -3.77 2.47
N GLY A 67 2.52 -4.93 2.37
CA GLY A 67 3.82 -5.17 2.98
C GLY A 67 4.93 -4.27 2.42
N VAL A 68 4.95 -4.02 1.10
CA VAL A 68 5.91 -3.09 0.48
C VAL A 68 5.67 -1.66 0.93
N GLU A 69 4.41 -1.23 1.01
CA GLU A 69 4.05 0.13 1.46
C GLU A 69 4.43 0.37 2.92
N ALA A 70 4.27 -0.64 3.78
CA ALA A 70 4.73 -0.60 5.16
C ALA A 70 6.27 -0.47 5.26
N GLU A 71 7.03 -1.20 4.45
CA GLU A 71 8.50 -1.09 4.43
C GLU A 71 8.97 0.27 3.90
N VAL A 72 8.30 0.83 2.88
CA VAL A 72 8.59 2.20 2.40
C VAL A 72 8.33 3.22 3.51
N SER A 73 7.20 3.13 4.19
CA SER A 73 6.87 4.02 5.31
C SER A 73 7.91 3.94 6.44
N ARG A 74 8.42 2.72 6.70
CA ARG A 74 9.49 2.50 7.68
C ARG A 74 10.81 3.13 7.24
N LEU A 75 11.16 3.02 5.97
CA LEU A 75 12.36 3.65 5.40
C LEU A 75 12.30 5.18 5.49
N GLU A 76 11.16 5.79 5.17
CA GLU A 76 10.95 7.24 5.32
C GLU A 76 11.12 7.71 6.77
N ALA A 77 10.60 6.95 7.74
CA ALA A 77 10.80 7.24 9.15
C ALA A 77 12.28 7.16 9.57
N LEU A 78 13.00 6.14 9.09
CA LEU A 78 14.45 6.00 9.31
C LEU A 78 15.24 7.14 8.68
N GLU A 79 14.88 7.58 7.48
CA GLU A 79 15.52 8.72 6.81
C GLU A 79 15.33 10.03 7.60
N ALA A 80 14.13 10.24 8.14
CA ALA A 80 13.86 11.38 9.02
C ALA A 80 14.67 11.32 10.33
N GLU A 81 14.81 10.14 10.93
CA GLU A 81 15.66 9.94 12.11
C GLU A 81 17.13 10.20 11.83
N VAL A 82 17.65 9.71 10.70
CA VAL A 82 19.05 9.95 10.28
C VAL A 82 19.28 11.45 10.06
N SER A 83 18.36 12.14 9.38
CA SER A 83 18.45 13.58 9.15
C SER A 83 18.46 14.36 10.46
N LYS A 84 17.64 13.95 11.42
CA LYS A 84 17.61 14.53 12.77
C LYS A 84 18.92 14.31 13.52
N LEU A 85 19.48 13.10 13.46
CA LEU A 85 20.76 12.79 14.10
C LEU A 85 21.91 13.60 13.49
N GLN A 86 21.93 13.77 12.17
CA GLN A 86 22.91 14.62 11.49
C GLN A 86 22.81 16.08 11.95
N GLN A 87 21.60 16.62 12.09
CA GLN A 87 21.39 17.96 12.60
C GLN A 87 21.91 18.11 14.04
N GLN A 88 21.57 17.16 14.92
CA GLN A 88 22.03 17.17 16.31
C GLN A 88 23.56 17.05 16.42
N LEU A 89 24.19 16.26 15.55
CA LEU A 89 25.64 16.12 15.48
C LEU A 89 26.30 17.44 15.03
N SER A 90 25.72 18.13 14.04
CA SER A 90 26.20 19.44 13.59
C SER A 90 26.14 20.47 14.72
N GLU A 91 25.03 20.54 15.45
CA GLU A 91 24.88 21.44 16.60
C GLU A 91 25.87 21.11 17.73
N ALA A 92 26.10 19.82 17.99
CA ALA A 92 27.09 19.38 18.97
C ALA A 92 28.51 19.81 18.57
N HIS A 93 28.86 19.70 17.28
CA HIS A 93 30.14 20.19 16.76
C HIS A 93 30.29 21.71 16.91
N GLU A 94 29.26 22.49 16.60
CA GLU A 94 29.30 23.95 16.79
C GLU A 94 29.50 24.34 18.26
N ARG A 95 28.84 23.65 19.19
CA ARG A 95 29.01 23.88 20.64
C ARG A 95 30.41 23.50 21.13
N LEU A 96 30.97 22.41 20.60
CA LEU A 96 32.34 21.99 20.92
C LEU A 96 33.36 23.01 20.40
N ASP A 97 33.21 23.46 19.15
CA ASP A 97 34.08 24.47 18.55
C ASP A 97 33.97 25.83 19.28
N PHE A 98 32.78 26.20 19.77
CA PHE A 98 32.62 27.36 20.64
C PHE A 98 33.36 27.20 21.97
N ALA A 99 33.25 26.03 22.62
CA ALA A 99 33.94 25.75 23.88
C ALA A 99 35.47 25.76 23.70
N GLU A 100 35.97 25.19 22.61
CA GLU A 100 37.39 25.24 22.24
C GLU A 100 37.87 26.67 22.09
N ARG A 101 37.13 27.51 21.34
CA ARG A 101 37.48 28.93 21.17
C ARG A 101 37.45 29.71 22.49
N LEU A 102 36.56 29.38 23.42
CA LEU A 102 36.51 30.00 24.73
C LEU A 102 37.71 29.60 25.60
N LEU A 103 38.07 28.31 25.60
CA LEU A 103 39.22 27.79 26.33
C LEU A 103 40.54 28.34 25.77
N ALA A 104 40.67 28.41 24.45
CA ALA A 104 41.85 28.97 23.78
C ALA A 104 42.07 30.46 24.08
N ARG A 105 41.03 31.21 24.45
CA ARG A 105 41.16 32.64 24.81
C ARG A 105 41.79 32.89 26.17
N GLY A 106 41.79 31.92 27.10
CA GLY A 106 42.50 31.95 28.39
C GLY A 106 42.26 33.19 29.29
N PRO A 107 42.80 33.22 30.52
CA PRO A 107 42.72 34.40 31.41
C PRO A 107 43.55 35.61 30.95
N GLU A 108 44.35 35.48 29.88
CA GLU A 108 45.32 36.50 29.46
C GLU A 108 44.67 37.81 28.98
N ALA A 109 43.46 37.77 28.41
CA ALA A 109 42.74 38.98 28.02
C ALA A 109 42.27 39.86 29.21
N ARG A 110 42.33 39.34 30.45
CA ARG A 110 41.97 40.10 31.68
C ARG A 110 43.19 40.66 32.42
N ARG A 111 44.43 40.31 32.04
CA ARG A 111 45.66 40.82 32.69
C ARG A 111 46.45 41.82 31.82
N VAL A 112 45.80 42.50 30.87
CA VAL A 112 46.39 43.67 30.22
C VAL A 112 45.94 44.93 30.95
N ASP A 113 46.72 45.23 31.99
CA ASP A 113 47.14 46.53 32.52
C ASP A 113 46.11 47.66 32.81
N PRO A 114 45.95 48.05 34.09
CA PRO A 114 45.44 49.35 34.47
C PRO A 114 46.59 50.33 34.78
N GLN A 115 47.45 50.74 33.82
CA GLN A 115 48.27 51.97 33.93
C GLN A 115 48.70 52.56 32.56
N ARG A 116 47.91 53.51 32.03
CA ARG A 116 48.32 54.90 31.72
C ARG A 116 47.19 55.72 31.14
#